data_AF-A0A382G167-F1
#
_entry.id   AF-A0A382G167-F1
#
_cell.length_a   1.000
_cell.length_b   1.000
_cell.length_c   1.000
_cell.angle_alpha   90.00
_cell.angle_beta   90.00
_cell.angle_gamma   90.00
#
_symmetry.space_group_name_H-M   'P 1'
#
loop_
_entity.id
_entity.type
_entity.pdbx_description
1 polymer ?
#
loop_
_entity_poly.entity_id
_entity_poly.type
_entity_poly.pdbx_seq_one_letter_code
_entity_poly.pdbx_strand_id
1 'polypeptide(L)' 'MLEAFGQNIISGILVGALYGLAASGLSLTFGVLKILNIAHGELIMLGGYAAFWMFHLYGIDPFLGLLLVIP' A
#
# COMPACT_ATOMS: atom_id res chain seq x y z
N MET A 1 31.50 -5.26 -24.92
CA MET A 1 30.28 -4.56 -25.41
C MET A 1 29.10 -5.48 -25.61
N LEU A 2 29.24 -6.61 -26.30
CA LEU A 2 28.12 -7.54 -26.56
C LEU A 2 27.53 -8.16 -25.28
N GLU A 3 28.36 -8.48 -24.29
CA GLU A 3 27.92 -9.00 -22.99
C GLU A 3 27.08 -7.98 -22.21
N ALA A 4 27.53 -6.72 -22.15
CA ALA A 4 26.79 -5.63 -21.50
C ALA A 4 25.45 -5.37 -22.19
N PHE A 5 25.38 -5.54 -23.52
CA PHE A 5 24.13 -5.43 -24.27
C PHE A 5 23.15 -6.55 -23.89
N GLY A 6 23.61 -7.80 -23.82
CA GLY A 6 22.79 -8.93 -23.38
C GLY A 6 22.28 -8.77 -21.95
N GLN A 7 23.14 -8.30 -21.03
CA GLN A 7 22.76 -8.01 -19.64
C GLN A 7 21.69 -6.93 -19.54
N ASN A 8 21.77 -5.86 -20.33
CA ASN A 8 20.78 -4.79 -20.31
C ASN A 8 19.41 -5.25 -20.82
N ILE A 9 19.35 -6.13 -21.82
CA ILE A 9 18.10 -6.73 -22.28
C ILE A 9 17.47 -7.57 -21.18
N ILE A 10 18.26 -8.44 -20.53
CA ILE A 10 17.76 -9.29 -19.45
C ILE A 10 17.26 -8.44 -18.28
N SER A 11 18.03 -7.43 -17.86
CA SER A 11 17.61 -6.49 -16.82
C SER A 11 16.34 -5.73 -17.18
N GLY A 12 16.21 -5.27 -18.42
CA GLY A 12 15.01 -4.59 -18.90
C GLY A 12 13.77 -5.49 -18.86
N ILE A 13 13.89 -6.75 -19.25
CA ILE A 13 12.82 -7.74 -19.16
C ILE A 13 12.44 -8.00 -17.69
N LEU A 14 13.43 -8.17 -16.81
CA LEU A 14 13.19 -8.42 -15.39
C LEU A 14 12.45 -7.25 -14.72
N VAL A 15 12.90 -6.02 -14.98
CA VAL A 15 12.26 -4.80 -14.45
C VAL A 15 10.85 -4.63 -15.05
N GLY A 16 10.68 -4.87 -16.36
CA GLY A 16 9.39 -4.83 -17.02
C GLY A 16 8.41 -5.88 -16.46
N ALA A 17 8.88 -7.10 -16.19
CA ALA A 17 8.08 -8.16 -15.57
C ALA A 17 7.69 -7.80 -14.13
N LEU A 18 8.59 -7.16 -13.38
CA LEU A 18 8.32 -6.71 -12.02
C LEU A 18 7.22 -5.63 -11.98
N TYR A 19 7.30 -4.64 -12.87
CA TYR A 19 6.23 -3.64 -13.02
C TYR A 19 4.93 -4.24 -13.56
N GLY A 20 5.03 -5.20 -14.50
CA GLY A 20 3.88 -5.92 -15.03
C GLY A 20 3.14 -6.72 -13.96
N LEU A 21 3.85 -7.40 -13.06
CA LEU A 21 3.28 -8.10 -11.91
C LEU A 21 2.62 -7.14 -10.92
N ALA A 22 3.26 -6.01 -10.62
CA ALA A 22 2.66 -5.00 -9.75
C ALA A 22 1.34 -4.45 -10.35
N ALA A 23 1.34 -4.14 -11.65
CA ALA A 23 0.16 -3.64 -12.35
C ALA A 23 -0.95 -4.70 -12.51
N SER A 24 -0.58 -5.98 -12.67
CA SER A 24 -1.55 -7.08 -12.77
C SER A 24 -2.30 -7.29 -11.47
N GLY A 25 -1.64 -7.15 -10.30
CA GLY A 25 -2.33 -7.19 -9.00
C GLY A 25 -3.42 -6.14 -8.86
N LEU A 26 -3.13 -4.90 -9.28
CA LEU A 26 -4.12 -3.81 -9.28
C LEU A 26 -5.24 -4.07 -10.29
N SER A 27 -4.89 -4.55 -11.49
CA SER A 27 -5.83 -4.90 -12.55
C SER A 27 -6.74 -6.07 -12.18
N LEU A 28 -6.25 -7.06 -11.43
CA LEU A 28 -7.06 -8.17 -10.92
C LEU A 28 -8.02 -7.70 -9.83
N THR A 29 -7.53 -6.84 -8.92
CA THR A 29 -8.34 -6.27 -7.84
C THR A 29 -9.51 -5.46 -8.39
N PHE A 30 -9.30 -4.62 -9.39
CA PHE A 30 -10.37 -3.78 -9.95
C PHE A 30 -11.10 -4.38 -11.15
N GLY A 31 -10.43 -5.19 -11.97
CA GLY A 31 -10.97 -5.73 -13.22
C GLY A 31 -11.76 -7.04 -13.05
N VAL A 32 -11.31 -7.94 -12.17
CA VAL A 32 -11.96 -9.26 -11.99
C VAL A 32 -12.96 -9.23 -10.85
N LEU A 33 -12.57 -8.69 -9.69
CA LEU A 33 -13.45 -8.64 -8.52
C LEU A 33 -14.61 -7.65 -8.71
N LYS A 34 -14.47 -6.65 -9.61
CA LYS A 34 -15.45 -5.59 -9.91
C LYS A 34 -16.02 -4.85 -8.69
N ILE A 35 -15.39 -5.03 -7.52
CA ILE A 35 -15.76 -4.40 -6.25
C ILE A 35 -14.58 -3.51 -5.85
N LEU A 36 -14.84 -2.21 -5.81
CA LEU A 36 -13.91 -1.22 -5.27
C LEU A 36 -13.93 -1.32 -3.74
N ASN A 37 -12.82 -1.70 -3.12
CA ASN A 37 -12.68 -1.66 -1.68
C ASN A 37 -12.58 -0.19 -1.21
N ILE A 38 -13.69 0.38 -0.71
CA ILE A 38 -13.75 1.75 -0.16
C ILE A 38 -13.37 1.76 1.35
N ALA A 39 -13.22 0.60 1.98
CA ALA A 39 -12.93 0.49 3.41
C ALA A 39 -11.59 1.13 3.79
N HIS A 40 -10.68 1.36 2.84
CA HIS A 40 -9.42 2.03 3.11
C HIS A 40 -9.62 3.44 3.70
N GLY A 41 -10.55 4.23 3.15
CA GLY A 41 -10.86 5.56 3.68
C GLY A 41 -11.58 5.49 5.03
N GLU A 42 -12.49 4.53 5.20
CA GLU A 42 -13.22 4.31 6.44
C GLU A 42 -12.30 3.88 7.58
N LEU A 43 -11.33 2.99 7.32
CA LEU A 43 -10.35 2.54 8.31
C LEU A 43 -9.41 3.67 8.73
N ILE A 44 -8.98 4.54 7.80
CA ILE A 44 -8.18 5.72 8.11
C ILE A 44 -8.96 6.67 9.02
N MET A 45 -10.23 6.94 8.69
CA MET A 45 -11.08 7.82 9.51
C MET A 45 -11.34 7.21 10.90
N LEU A 46 -11.63 5.92 10.97
CA LEU A 46 -11.82 5.20 12.23
C LEU A 46 -10.56 5.28 13.10
N GLY A 47 -9.39 5.10 12.48
CA GLY A 47 -8.12 5.26 13.16
C GLY A 47 -7.91 6.68 13.67
N GLY A 48 -8.13 7.69 12.82
CA GLY A 48 -8.04 9.10 13.24
C GLY A 48 -8.91 9.42 14.47
N TYR A 49 -10.17 8.95 14.47
CA TYR A 49 -11.06 9.13 15.61
C TYR A 49 -10.64 8.33 16.85
N ALA A 50 -10.13 7.12 16.68
CA ALA A 50 -9.60 6.33 17.79
C ALA A 50 -8.41 7.02 18.46
N ALA A 51 -7.47 7.56 17.66
CA ALA A 51 -6.35 8.36 18.17
C ALA A 51 -6.82 9.64 18.88
N PHE A 52 -7.80 10.34 18.31
CA PHE A 52 -8.41 11.53 18.93
C PHE A 52 -9.02 11.20 20.31
N TRP A 53 -9.82 10.14 20.41
CA TRP A 53 -10.46 9.78 21.67
C TRP A 53 -9.47 9.25 22.71
N MET A 54 -8.43 8.53 22.29
CA MET A 54 -7.36 8.13 23.20
C MET A 54 -6.64 9.33 23.82
N PHE A 55 -6.36 10.35 23.02
CA PHE A 55 -5.80 11.59 23.53
C PHE A 55 -6.79 12.32 24.47
N HIS A 56 -8.05 12.46 24.07
CA HIS A 56 -9.04 13.24 24.83
C HIS A 56 -9.47 12.59 26.15
N LEU A 57 -9.58 11.25 26.19
CA LEU A 57 -10.05 10.51 27.36
C LEU A 57 -8.92 10.04 28.29
N TYR A 58 -7.79 9.63 27.70
CA TYR A 58 -6.70 8.98 28.44
C TYR A 58 -5.39 9.77 28.43
N GLY A 59 -5.33 10.91 27.73
CA GLY A 59 -4.12 11.73 27.63
C GLY A 59 -2.96 11.04 26.91
N ILE A 60 -3.24 9.98 26.14
CA ILE A 60 -2.21 9.26 25.39
C ILE A 60 -1.71 10.17 24.27
N ASP A 61 -0.40 10.37 24.21
CA ASP A 61 0.23 11.15 23.16
C ASP A 61 -0.18 10.62 21.77
N PRO A 62 -0.61 11.49 20.83
CA PRO A 62 -1.10 11.05 19.53
C PRO A 62 -0.10 10.20 18.74
N PHE A 63 1.20 10.47 18.84
CA PHE A 63 2.23 9.69 18.14
C PHE A 63 2.40 8.29 18.75
N LEU A 64 2.30 8.16 20.07
CA LEU A 64 2.22 6.86 20.74
C LEU A 64 0.92 6.13 20.41
N GLY A 65 -0.20 6.85 20.32
CA GLY A 65 -1.50 6.30 19.93
C GLY A 65 -1.51 5.71 18.52
N LEU A 66 -0.70 6.24 17.59
CA LEU A 66 -0.59 5.70 16.23
C LEU A 66 -0.14 4.23 16.21
N LEU A 67 0.71 3.78 17.14
CA LEU A 67 1.14 2.37 17.22
C LEU A 67 -0.01 1.38 17.48
N LEU A 68 -1.06 1.84 18.15
CA LEU A 68 -2.24 1.03 18.47
C LEU A 68 -3.31 1.07 17.39
N VAL A 69 -3.25 2.07 16.51
CA VAL A 69 -4.37 2.49 15.67
C VAL A 69 -4.06 2.39 14.18
N ILE A 70 -2.78 2.47 13.81
CA ILE A 70 -2.34 2.09 12.48
C ILE A 70 -2.44 0.55 12.38
N PRO A 71 -3.22 0.01 11.43
CA PRO A 71 -3.28 -1.43 11.18
C PRO A 71 -1.99 -1.98 10.55
#